data_AF-A0A7J6U243-F1
#
_entry.id   AF-A0A7J6U243-F1
#
_cell.length_a   1.000
_cell.length_b   1.000
_cell.length_c   1.000
_cell.angle_alpha   90.00
_cell.angle_beta   90.00
_cell.angle_gamma   90.00
#
_symmetry.space_group_name_H-M   'P 1'
#
loop_
_entity.id
_entity.type
_entity.pdbx_description
1 polymer ?
#
loop_
_entity_poly.entity_id
_entity_poly.type
_entity_poly.pdbx_seq_one_letter_code
_entity_poly.pdbx_strand_id
1 'polypeptide(L)'
;MSDVSDRQENEEKETNNPTTSVELNPWKCIANKTRKGARECTELYLCEEAGEDISSEIDKFPNVEVMWIEGNRLSSLLRLRTHSRLQEIYASNNCLTSLQGIEGCKFLRKLIVSSNRLEDLSK
;
A
#
# COMPACT_ATOMS: atom_id res chain seq x y z
N MET A 1 -1.86 -17.54 -54.27
CA MET A 1 -1.04 -18.62 -53.68
C MET A 1 0.19 -17.95 -53.14
N SER A 2 0.57 -18.26 -51.89
CA SER A 2 1.63 -17.66 -51.06
C SER A 2 1.31 -16.25 -50.52
N ASP A 3 1.46 -15.90 -49.24
CA ASP A 3 2.05 -16.62 -48.11
C ASP A 3 1.39 -16.18 -46.78
N VAL A 4 1.36 -17.15 -45.87
CA VAL A 4 0.95 -17.06 -44.47
C VAL A 4 1.93 -16.14 -43.75
N SER A 5 1.43 -15.08 -43.09
CA SER A 5 2.25 -14.32 -42.14
C SER A 5 2.22 -15.05 -40.81
N ASP A 6 3.33 -15.72 -40.55
CA ASP A 6 3.63 -16.40 -39.31
C ASP A 6 3.69 -15.46 -38.11
N ARG A 7 3.35 -16.10 -36.99
CA ARG A 7 3.51 -15.68 -35.60
C ARG A 7 4.96 -15.34 -35.28
N GLN A 8 5.15 -14.28 -34.50
CA GLN A 8 6.14 -14.24 -33.41
C GLN A 8 5.44 -13.51 -32.25
N GLU A 9 4.88 -14.22 -31.27
CA GLU A 9 5.55 -14.59 -30.01
C GLU A 9 6.23 -13.38 -29.36
N ASN A 10 5.40 -12.57 -28.67
CA ASN A 10 5.90 -11.75 -27.58
C ASN A 10 6.27 -12.70 -26.44
N GLU A 11 7.57 -12.96 -26.31
CA GLU A 11 8.20 -13.56 -25.15
C GLU A 11 7.93 -12.68 -23.92
N GLU A 12 6.82 -12.94 -23.22
CA GLU A 12 6.74 -12.65 -21.79
C GLU A 12 7.76 -13.56 -21.11
N LYS A 13 8.95 -13.01 -20.87
CA LYS A 13 9.92 -13.60 -19.94
C LYS A 13 9.30 -13.57 -18.55
N GLU A 14 8.54 -14.61 -18.24
CA GLU A 14 8.25 -15.04 -16.88
C GLU A 14 9.58 -15.39 -16.20
N THR A 15 10.22 -14.37 -15.63
CA THR A 15 11.26 -14.61 -14.63
C THR A 15 10.56 -15.13 -13.38
N ASN A 16 10.47 -16.45 -13.30
CA ASN A 16 10.11 -17.19 -12.09
C ASN A 16 11.06 -16.79 -10.96
N ASN A 17 10.67 -15.80 -10.16
CA ASN A 17 11.34 -15.45 -8.91
C ASN A 17 10.48 -15.99 -7.76
N PRO A 18 10.99 -16.91 -6.93
CA PRO A 18 10.20 -17.47 -5.85
C PRO A 18 10.07 -16.44 -4.72
N THR A 19 8.85 -16.23 -4.22
CA THR A 19 8.47 -15.40 -3.06
C THR A 19 8.33 -13.89 -3.32
N THR A 20 7.33 -13.48 -4.10
CA THR A 20 6.81 -12.10 -4.03
C THR A 20 6.11 -11.91 -2.69
N SER A 21 6.67 -11.07 -1.80
CA SER A 21 6.01 -10.64 -0.57
C SER A 21 4.64 -10.05 -0.89
N VAL A 22 3.61 -10.38 -0.11
CA VAL A 22 2.26 -9.86 -0.33
C VAL A 22 2.26 -8.36 -0.03
N GLU A 23 1.93 -7.53 -1.02
CA GLU A 23 1.83 -6.08 -0.84
C GLU A 23 0.36 -5.64 -0.73
N LEU A 24 0.11 -4.63 0.11
CA LEU A 24 -1.19 -3.98 0.19
C LEU A 24 -1.41 -3.09 -1.04
N ASN A 25 -2.31 -3.52 -1.92
CA ASN A 25 -2.60 -2.82 -3.17
C ASN A 25 -3.83 -1.89 -3.03
N PRO A 26 -3.66 -0.56 -3.05
CA PRO A 26 -4.75 0.41 -2.86
C PRO A 26 -5.79 0.38 -4.00
N TRP A 27 -5.45 -0.15 -5.18
CA TRP A 27 -6.42 -0.32 -6.27
C TRP A 27 -7.51 -1.34 -5.97
N LYS A 28 -7.37 -2.16 -4.92
CA LYS A 28 -8.45 -3.04 -4.44
C LYS A 28 -9.61 -2.24 -3.83
N CYS A 29 -9.35 -1.03 -3.31
CA CYS A 29 -10.34 -0.22 -2.59
C CYS A 29 -11.26 0.61 -3.52
N ILE A 30 -10.97 0.65 -4.83
CA ILE A 30 -11.74 1.47 -5.77
C ILE A 30 -12.22 0.67 -6.97
N ALA A 31 -13.50 0.87 -7.35
CA ALA A 31 -14.11 0.18 -8.48
C ALA A 31 -13.51 0.64 -9.82
N ASN A 32 -13.32 1.95 -9.98
CA ASN A 32 -12.78 2.55 -11.19
C ASN A 32 -11.26 2.75 -11.05
N LYS A 33 -10.48 1.78 -11.54
CA LYS A 33 -9.01 1.77 -11.46
C LYS A 33 -8.35 2.73 -12.45
N THR A 34 -8.68 4.02 -12.35
CA THR A 34 -8.14 5.11 -13.16
C THR A 34 -7.40 6.12 -12.31
N ARG A 35 -6.53 6.92 -12.95
CA ARG A 35 -5.84 8.04 -12.30
C ARG A 35 -6.79 9.03 -11.64
N LYS A 36 -7.96 9.28 -12.24
CA LYS A 36 -8.98 10.15 -11.64
C LYS A 36 -9.52 9.51 -10.35
N GLY A 37 -9.93 8.24 -10.41
CA GLY A 37 -10.43 7.50 -9.25
C GLY A 37 -9.46 7.48 -8.07
N ALA A 38 -8.17 7.20 -8.32
CA ALA A 38 -7.16 7.21 -7.25
C ALA A 38 -6.95 8.59 -6.61
N ARG A 39 -7.10 9.68 -7.38
CA ARG A 39 -6.99 11.06 -6.86
C ARG A 39 -8.24 11.53 -6.13
N GLU A 40 -9.40 10.94 -6.40
CA GLU A 40 -10.66 11.23 -5.68
C GLU A 40 -10.83 10.36 -4.43
N CYS A 41 -10.09 9.26 -4.34
CA CYS A 41 -10.08 8.37 -3.18
C CYS A 41 -9.43 9.05 -1.96
N THR A 42 -10.19 9.11 -0.86
CA THR A 42 -9.76 9.64 0.44
C THR A 42 -9.61 8.56 1.51
N GLU A 43 -10.08 7.34 1.22
CA GLU A 43 -10.23 6.27 2.20
C GLU A 43 -9.79 4.94 1.60
N LEU A 44 -8.92 4.22 2.30
CA LEU A 44 -8.41 2.91 1.88
C LEU A 44 -8.66 1.86 2.96
N TYR A 45 -9.32 0.76 2.58
CA TYR A 45 -9.56 -0.41 3.42
C TYR A 45 -8.75 -1.60 2.89
N LEU A 46 -7.73 -2.00 3.66
CA LEU A 46 -6.71 -2.99 3.30
C LEU A 46 -6.42 -3.91 4.51
N CYS A 47 -7.44 -4.29 5.27
CA CYS A 47 -7.29 -5.13 6.45
C CYS A 47 -7.19 -6.62 6.10
N GLU A 48 -6.46 -7.38 6.91
CA GLU A 48 -6.42 -8.86 6.85
C GLU A 48 -5.96 -9.46 5.51
N GLU A 49 -5.11 -8.75 4.77
CA GLU A 49 -4.59 -9.17 3.46
C GLU A 49 -3.26 -9.95 3.56
N ALA A 50 -2.80 -10.21 4.79
CA ALA A 50 -1.46 -10.76 5.08
C ALA A 50 -0.31 -9.94 4.47
N GLY A 51 -0.52 -8.64 4.23
CA GLY A 51 0.45 -7.77 3.57
C GLY A 51 1.69 -7.49 4.44
N GLU A 52 2.87 -7.60 3.84
CA GLU A 52 4.16 -7.36 4.49
C GLU A 52 4.72 -5.96 4.20
N ASP A 53 4.30 -5.35 3.09
CA ASP A 53 4.59 -3.95 2.73
C ASP A 53 3.36 -3.29 2.08
N ILE A 54 3.39 -1.96 2.02
CA ILE A 54 2.44 -1.15 1.25
C ILE A 54 2.99 -1.01 -0.17
N SER A 55 2.16 -1.30 -1.17
CA SER A 55 2.61 -1.25 -2.57
C SER A 55 3.03 0.17 -2.98
N SER A 56 4.01 0.27 -3.88
CA SER A 56 4.45 1.55 -4.47
C SER A 56 3.33 2.31 -5.19
N GLU A 57 2.29 1.59 -5.60
CA GLU A 57 1.07 2.15 -6.19
C GLU A 57 0.35 3.18 -5.30
N ILE A 58 0.62 3.20 -3.98
CA ILE A 58 0.10 4.17 -3.02
C ILE A 58 0.43 5.63 -3.38
N ASP A 59 1.50 5.87 -4.14
CA ASP A 59 1.86 7.22 -4.63
C ASP A 59 0.83 7.79 -5.62
N LYS A 60 0.01 6.93 -6.23
CA LYS A 60 -1.08 7.35 -7.13
C LYS A 60 -2.32 7.84 -6.38
N PHE A 61 -2.35 7.67 -5.05
CA PHE A 61 -3.44 8.04 -4.14
C PHE A 61 -3.04 9.20 -3.20
N PRO A 62 -2.73 10.40 -3.74
CA PRO A 62 -2.14 11.49 -2.96
C PRO A 62 -3.11 12.16 -1.96
N ASN A 63 -4.41 11.87 -2.06
CA ASN A 63 -5.46 12.52 -1.28
C ASN A 63 -6.05 11.62 -0.19
N VAL A 64 -5.39 10.51 0.15
CA VAL A 64 -5.84 9.64 1.23
C VAL A 64 -5.75 10.36 2.56
N GLU A 65 -6.84 10.31 3.31
CA GLU A 65 -7.02 10.93 4.62
C GLU A 65 -7.23 9.85 5.70
N VAL A 66 -7.82 8.70 5.36
CA VAL A 66 -8.03 7.58 6.29
C VAL A 66 -7.51 6.27 5.71
N MET A 67 -6.76 5.52 6.53
CA MET A 67 -6.22 4.22 6.15
C MET A 67 -6.52 3.16 7.22
N TRP A 68 -7.19 2.08 6.81
CA TRP A 68 -7.36 0.86 7.60
C TRP A 68 -6.46 -0.23 7.05
N ILE A 69 -5.42 -0.58 7.80
CA ILE A 69 -4.38 -1.57 7.46
C ILE A 69 -4.20 -2.57 8.61
N GLU A 70 -5.23 -2.77 9.42
CA GLU A 70 -5.23 -3.68 10.57
C GLU A 70 -5.11 -5.16 10.15
N GLY A 71 -4.47 -5.97 10.99
CA GLY A 71 -4.42 -7.42 10.79
C GLY A 71 -3.50 -7.85 9.64
N ASN A 72 -2.44 -7.08 9.39
CA ASN A 72 -1.42 -7.39 8.38
C ASN A 72 -0.09 -7.80 9.04
N ARG A 73 0.98 -7.87 8.26
CA ARG A 73 2.34 -8.22 8.70
C ARG A 73 3.31 -7.06 8.46
N LEU A 74 2.80 -5.82 8.39
CA LEU A 74 3.61 -4.65 8.11
C LEU A 74 4.66 -4.47 9.19
N SER A 75 5.90 -4.28 8.79
CA SER A 75 7.02 -3.94 9.69
C SER A 75 7.38 -2.46 9.68
N SER A 76 6.81 -1.70 8.74
CA SER A 76 7.21 -0.34 8.42
C SER A 76 6.06 0.48 7.85
N LEU A 77 6.08 1.80 8.08
CA LEU A 77 5.18 2.78 7.47
C LEU A 77 5.93 3.72 6.49
N LEU A 78 7.16 3.40 6.09
CA LEU A 78 8.01 4.27 5.26
C LEU A 78 7.39 4.67 3.91
N ARG A 79 6.48 3.86 3.37
CA ARG A 79 5.75 4.17 2.13
C ARG A 79 4.71 5.28 2.28
N LEU A 80 4.40 5.70 3.52
CA LEU A 80 3.45 6.77 3.80
C LEU A 80 4.11 8.17 3.94
N ARG A 81 5.43 8.27 3.73
CA ARG A 81 6.20 9.52 3.94
C ARG A 81 5.67 10.73 3.18
N THR A 82 5.07 10.49 2.01
CA THR A 82 4.57 11.54 1.12
C THR A 82 3.08 11.86 1.37
N HIS A 83 2.36 11.03 2.13
CA HIS A 83 0.91 11.14 2.39
C HIS A 83 0.61 12.13 3.52
N SER A 84 1.02 13.38 3.31
CA SER A 84 0.88 14.47 4.26
C SER A 84 -0.57 14.79 4.67
N ARG A 85 -1.55 14.34 3.88
CA ARG A 85 -3.00 14.54 4.12
C ARG A 85 -3.62 13.50 5.05
N LEU A 86 -2.88 12.46 5.46
CA LEU A 86 -3.37 11.46 6.39
C LEU A 86 -3.80 12.11 7.71
N GLN A 87 -5.00 11.73 8.13
CA GLN A 87 -5.69 12.20 9.33
C GLN A 87 -5.92 11.06 10.32
N GLU A 88 -6.20 9.86 9.83
CA GLU A 88 -6.45 8.67 10.65
C GLU A 88 -5.74 7.43 10.08
N ILE A 89 -5.00 6.73 10.94
CA ILE A 89 -4.35 5.46 10.60
C ILE A 89 -4.74 4.41 11.64
N TYR A 90 -5.32 3.31 11.17
CA TYR A 90 -5.65 2.13 11.96
C TYR A 90 -4.74 0.99 11.50
N ALA A 91 -3.70 0.70 12.30
CA ALA A 91 -2.65 -0.25 11.99
C ALA A 91 -2.42 -1.24 13.15
N SER A 92 -3.49 -1.57 13.88
CA SER A 92 -3.44 -2.60 14.92
C SER A 92 -3.04 -3.96 14.34
N ASN A 93 -2.56 -4.86 15.20
CA ASN A 93 -2.29 -6.25 14.84
C ASN A 93 -1.35 -6.36 13.61
N ASN A 94 -0.19 -5.71 13.71
CA ASN A 94 0.88 -5.71 12.70
C ASN A 94 2.23 -6.03 13.38
N CYS A 95 3.34 -5.89 12.65
CA CYS A 95 4.70 -6.12 13.13
C CYS A 95 5.54 -4.83 13.18
N LEU A 96 4.91 -3.65 13.28
CA LEU A 96 5.61 -2.36 13.25
C LEU A 96 6.59 -2.27 14.42
N THR A 97 7.83 -1.87 14.12
CA THR A 97 8.89 -1.67 15.14
C THR A 97 9.17 -0.20 15.43
N SER A 98 8.74 0.69 14.54
CA SER A 98 8.83 2.14 14.70
C SER A 98 7.64 2.84 14.05
N LEU A 99 7.51 4.15 14.31
CA LEU A 99 6.56 5.03 13.64
C LEU A 99 7.23 5.89 12.54
N GLN A 100 8.43 5.51 12.10
CA GLN A 100 9.06 6.16 10.96
C GLN A 100 8.21 6.00 9.70
N GLY A 101 8.13 7.05 8.92
CA GLY A 101 7.30 7.13 7.72
C GLY A 101 6.06 7.99 7.85
N ILE A 102 5.66 8.39 9.06
CA ILE A 102 4.51 9.27 9.30
C ILE A 102 4.90 10.62 9.94
N GLU A 103 6.18 11.00 9.85
CA GLU A 103 6.71 12.28 10.33
C GLU A 103 6.08 13.47 9.60
N GLY A 104 5.79 13.27 8.30
CA GLY A 104 5.18 14.27 7.42
C GLY A 104 3.66 14.42 7.55
N CYS A 105 2.98 13.53 8.27
CA CYS A 105 1.52 13.51 8.42
C CYS A 105 1.06 14.56 9.45
N LYS A 106 1.20 15.85 9.11
CA LYS A 106 0.92 16.99 10.00
C LYS A 106 -0.55 17.10 10.44
N PHE A 107 -1.47 16.47 9.71
CA PHE A 107 -2.91 16.46 10.01
C PHE A 107 -3.37 15.20 10.76
N LEU A 108 -2.44 14.29 11.10
CA LEU A 108 -2.75 13.05 11.79
C LEU A 108 -3.30 13.33 13.19
N ARG A 109 -4.59 13.03 13.40
CA ARG A 109 -5.30 13.21 14.67
C ARG A 109 -5.59 11.90 15.40
N LYS A 110 -5.58 10.77 14.67
CA LYS A 110 -5.85 9.45 15.24
C LYS A 110 -4.86 8.43 14.70
N LEU A 111 -4.20 7.72 15.60
CA LEU A 111 -3.26 6.66 15.30
C LEU A 111 -3.52 5.50 16.25
N ILE A 112 -3.99 4.38 15.71
CA ILE A 112 -4.23 3.15 16.48
C ILE A 112 -3.23 2.10 16.02
N VAL A 113 -2.29 1.76 16.90
CA VAL A 113 -1.16 0.86 16.61
C VAL A 113 -1.01 -0.23 17.68
N SER A 114 -2.11 -0.57 18.38
CA SER A 114 -2.11 -1.64 19.38
C SER A 114 -1.68 -2.98 18.76
N SER A 115 -1.08 -3.86 19.56
CA SER A 115 -0.60 -5.17 19.09
C SER A 115 0.42 -5.06 17.95
N ASN A 116 1.41 -4.20 18.12
CA ASN A 116 2.63 -4.10 17.30
C ASN A 116 3.87 -4.42 18.15
N ARG A 117 5.07 -4.26 17.57
CA ARG A 117 6.37 -4.50 18.22
C ARG A 117 7.14 -3.18 18.42
N LEU A 118 6.41 -2.11 18.70
CA LEU A 118 6.99 -0.77 18.83
C LEU A 118 7.89 -0.71 20.07
N GLU A 119 9.17 -0.42 19.85
CA GLU A 119 10.13 -0.17 20.93
C GLU A 119 10.37 1.33 21.13
N ASP A 120 10.10 2.12 20.08
CA ASP A 120 10.22 3.57 20.06
C ASP A 120 8.94 4.21 19.52
N LEU A 121 8.53 5.31 20.16
CA LEU A 121 7.38 6.13 19.78
C LEU A 121 7.79 7.42 19.08
N SER A 122 9.09 7.65 18.87
CA SER A 122 9.58 8.70 17.99
C SER A 122 9.08 8.45 16.56
N LYS A 123 8.73 9.56 15.90
CA LYS A 123 8.41 9.58 14.48
C LYS A 123 9.64 10.05 13.74
#